data_AF-A0A537FED2-F1
#
_entry.id   AF-A0A537FED2-F1
#
_cell.length_a   1.000
_cell.length_b   1.000
_cell.length_c   1.000
_cell.angle_alpha   90.00
_cell.angle_beta   90.00
_cell.angle_gamma   90.00
#
_symmetry.space_group_name_H-M   'P 1'
#
loop_
_entity.id
_entity.type
_entity.pdbx_description
1 polymer ?
#
loop_
_entity_poly.entity_id
_entity_poly.type
_entity_poly.pdbx_seq_one_letter_code
_entity_poly.pdbx_strand_id
1 'polypeptide(L)'
;MTTNKNPAGKTGDGGPPSTLSSRRLRNSDLSILLGVLAGVLFSVFATSNPLASFALTDLVIYAGIPILTGGLASLADPDNQIRNGIVVGFVSGLGYVTMDILRLTSGVPQNVSLFLVLTVPIWGLLGAMGSAAVYRIVSTPASLTVDEVRVCASCKTHNPPDASFCKNCGTKLA
;
A
#
# COMPACT_ATOMS: atom_id res chain seq x y z
N MET A 1 35.00 -27.33 46.35
CA MET A 1 34.94 -28.76 45.96
C MET A 1 33.63 -29.30 46.50
N THR A 2 32.70 -29.90 45.78
CA THR A 2 32.65 -30.46 44.42
C THR A 2 31.19 -30.85 44.13
N THR A 3 30.67 -30.43 42.96
CA THR A 3 29.90 -31.25 41.97
C THR A 3 28.52 -31.84 42.39
N ASN A 4 27.40 -31.55 41.65
CA ASN A 4 26.90 -32.31 40.45
C ASN A 4 25.70 -33.24 40.85
N LYS A 5 24.60 -33.50 40.12
CA LYS A 5 23.95 -33.17 38.83
C LYS A 5 22.45 -33.55 39.01
N ASN A 6 21.48 -32.71 38.62
CA ASN A 6 20.75 -32.70 37.33
C ASN A 6 19.42 -33.51 37.40
N PRO A 7 18.55 -33.53 36.35
CA PRO A 7 17.28 -32.79 36.31
C PRO A 7 16.06 -33.68 35.93
N ALA A 8 14.82 -33.19 35.98
CA ALA A 8 13.75 -33.62 35.05
C ALA A 8 12.44 -32.89 35.34
N GLY A 9 11.93 -32.16 34.36
CA GLY A 9 10.61 -31.54 34.41
C GLY A 9 10.38 -30.47 33.35
N LYS A 10 10.94 -30.62 32.14
CA LYS A 10 10.56 -29.82 30.98
C LYS A 10 9.52 -30.61 30.18
N THR A 11 8.26 -30.30 30.37
CA THR A 11 7.19 -30.66 29.45
C THR A 11 7.16 -29.66 28.31
N GLY A 12 7.61 -30.11 27.13
CA GLY A 12 7.02 -29.77 25.84
C GLY A 12 7.17 -28.35 25.30
N ASP A 13 8.37 -27.98 24.82
CA ASP A 13 8.54 -26.97 23.76
C ASP A 13 9.11 -27.68 22.53
N GLY A 14 8.24 -28.12 21.62
CA GLY A 14 8.61 -28.78 20.37
C GLY A 14 8.09 -28.01 19.15
N GLY A 15 8.98 -27.32 18.43
CA GLY A 15 8.77 -26.79 17.07
C GLY A 15 8.99 -25.28 16.91
N PRO A 16 9.65 -24.78 15.84
CA PRO A 16 10.53 -23.60 15.92
C PRO A 16 9.85 -22.24 15.62
N PRO A 17 10.38 -21.12 16.16
CA PRO A 17 9.94 -19.75 15.86
C PRO A 17 10.46 -19.17 14.52
N SER A 18 11.17 -19.94 13.70
CA SER A 18 11.87 -19.43 12.50
C SER A 18 10.99 -19.31 11.24
N THR A 19 9.91 -20.07 11.12
CA THR A 19 9.12 -20.15 9.87
C THR A 19 8.21 -18.94 9.64
N LEU A 20 7.65 -18.36 10.70
CA LEU A 20 6.85 -17.14 10.65
C LEU A 20 7.72 -15.90 10.35
N SER A 21 8.90 -15.83 10.94
CA SER A 21 9.89 -14.76 10.65
C SER A 21 10.38 -14.84 9.21
N SER A 22 10.76 -16.03 8.71
CA SER A 22 11.21 -16.18 7.32
C SER A 22 10.13 -15.92 6.27
N ARG A 23 8.85 -16.25 6.52
CA ARG A 23 7.74 -15.86 5.61
C ARG A 23 7.51 -14.36 5.59
N ARG A 24 7.56 -13.72 6.75
CA ARG A 24 7.31 -12.27 6.90
C ARG A 24 8.41 -11.44 6.21
N LEU A 25 9.69 -11.82 6.37
CA LEU A 25 10.80 -11.18 5.64
C LEU A 25 10.73 -11.41 4.13
N ARG A 26 10.33 -12.61 3.69
CA ARG A 26 10.21 -12.90 2.25
C ARG A 26 9.13 -12.05 1.57
N ASN A 27 8.04 -11.75 2.27
CA ASN A 27 6.97 -10.91 1.74
C ASN A 27 7.36 -9.43 1.68
N SER A 28 8.17 -8.92 2.63
CA SER A 28 8.66 -7.54 2.59
C SER A 28 9.65 -7.30 1.46
N ASP A 29 10.49 -8.28 1.12
CA ASP A 29 11.44 -8.14 0.01
C ASP A 29 10.71 -8.18 -1.34
N LEU A 30 9.67 -9.02 -1.45
CA LEU A 30 8.83 -9.12 -2.64
C LEU A 30 8.04 -7.82 -2.90
N SER A 31 7.50 -7.20 -1.85
CA SER A 31 6.74 -5.94 -1.98
C SER A 31 7.63 -4.80 -2.48
N ILE A 32 8.85 -4.70 -1.96
CA ILE A 32 9.84 -3.72 -2.39
C ILE A 32 10.24 -3.99 -3.85
N LEU A 33 10.55 -5.24 -4.20
CA LEU A 33 10.94 -5.60 -5.57
C LEU A 33 9.84 -5.25 -6.58
N LEU A 34 8.59 -5.62 -6.28
CA LEU A 34 7.44 -5.36 -7.15
C LEU A 34 7.21 -3.86 -7.33
N GLY A 35 7.25 -3.09 -6.24
CA GLY A 35 7.08 -1.64 -6.28
C GLY A 35 8.18 -0.93 -7.06
N VAL A 36 9.44 -1.31 -6.83
CA VAL A 36 10.60 -0.75 -7.55
C VAL A 36 10.53 -1.08 -9.03
N LEU A 37 10.25 -2.34 -9.38
CA LEU A 37 10.18 -2.77 -10.77
C LEU A 37 9.07 -2.04 -11.53
N ALA A 38 7.89 -1.89 -10.92
CA ALA A 38 6.81 -1.09 -11.47
C ALA A 38 7.22 0.38 -11.66
N GLY A 39 7.85 0.99 -10.64
CA GLY A 39 8.26 2.40 -10.69
C GLY A 39 9.30 2.68 -11.76
N VAL A 40 10.35 1.88 -11.83
CA VAL A 40 11.38 2.01 -12.88
C VAL A 40 10.77 1.81 -14.26
N LEU A 41 9.87 0.83 -14.42
CA LEU A 41 9.20 0.58 -15.70
C LEU A 41 8.37 1.79 -16.14
N PHE A 42 7.57 2.35 -15.24
CA PHE A 42 6.78 3.55 -15.53
C PHE A 42 7.67 4.77 -15.85
N SER A 43 8.78 4.95 -15.14
CA SER A 43 9.74 6.02 -15.43
C SER A 43 10.38 5.89 -16.81
N VAL A 44 10.67 4.66 -17.27
CA VAL A 44 11.24 4.43 -18.61
C VAL A 44 10.22 4.71 -19.71
N PHE A 45 8.96 4.30 -19.53
CA PHE A 45 7.89 4.51 -20.51
C PHE A 45 7.26 5.90 -20.48
N ALA A 46 7.57 6.73 -19.49
CA ALA A 46 7.28 8.15 -19.54
C ALA A 46 8.17 8.80 -20.61
N THR A 47 7.67 8.86 -21.84
CA THR A 47 8.38 9.28 -23.05
C THR A 47 8.56 10.80 -23.19
N SER A 48 8.04 11.60 -22.27
CA SER A 48 8.28 13.05 -22.27
C SER A 48 9.65 13.38 -21.68
N ASN A 49 10.29 14.43 -22.19
CA ASN A 49 11.44 15.07 -21.56
C ASN A 49 10.91 16.22 -20.69
N PRO A 50 10.49 15.95 -19.44
CA PRO A 50 9.81 16.95 -18.60
C PRO A 50 10.69 18.17 -18.32
N LEU A 51 12.01 17.99 -18.38
CA LEU A 51 13.02 19.03 -18.18
C LEU A 51 13.02 20.12 -19.26
N ALA A 52 12.53 19.83 -20.48
CA ALA A 52 12.54 20.79 -21.59
C ALA A 52 11.27 21.65 -21.64
N SER A 53 10.12 21.09 -21.26
CA SER A 53 8.84 21.78 -21.27
C SER A 53 7.86 21.09 -20.31
N PHE A 54 7.78 21.58 -19.07
CA PHE A 54 6.87 21.02 -18.07
C PHE A 54 5.41 21.23 -18.49
N ALA A 55 4.79 20.16 -19.02
CA ALA A 55 3.36 20.14 -19.29
C ALA A 55 2.58 19.66 -18.06
N LEU A 56 1.26 19.93 -18.02
CA LEU A 56 0.38 19.42 -16.97
C LEU A 56 0.44 17.89 -16.89
N THR A 57 0.61 17.23 -18.05
CA THR A 57 0.76 15.78 -18.17
C THR A 57 2.02 15.26 -17.46
N ASP A 58 3.12 16.01 -17.50
CA ASP A 58 4.36 15.63 -16.83
C ASP A 58 4.23 15.70 -15.31
N LEU A 59 3.47 16.68 -14.80
CA LEU A 59 3.17 16.76 -13.37
C LEU A 59 2.36 15.55 -12.90
N VAL A 60 1.38 15.12 -13.68
CA VAL A 60 0.57 13.92 -13.38
C VAL A 60 1.43 12.67 -13.35
N ILE A 61 2.35 12.51 -14.30
CA ILE A 61 3.27 11.36 -14.34
C ILE A 61 4.23 11.42 -13.15
N TYR A 62 4.85 12.58 -12.92
CA TYR A 62 5.80 12.80 -11.83
C TYR A 62 5.20 12.52 -10.45
N ALA A 63 3.96 12.95 -10.20
CA ALA A 63 3.29 12.70 -8.94
C ALA A 63 2.64 11.31 -8.87
N GLY A 64 2.09 10.83 -9.98
CA GLY A 64 1.31 9.60 -10.05
C GLY A 64 2.15 8.34 -9.86
N ILE A 65 3.33 8.25 -10.49
CA ILE A 65 4.20 7.07 -10.39
C ILE A 65 4.56 6.72 -8.94
N PRO A 66 5.13 7.64 -8.12
CA PRO A 66 5.48 7.30 -6.74
C PRO A 66 4.24 6.96 -5.89
N ILE A 67 3.12 7.66 -6.07
CA ILE A 67 1.87 7.36 -5.35
C ILE A 67 1.38 5.94 -5.67
N LEU A 68 1.32 5.57 -6.94
CA LEU A 68 0.83 4.25 -7.37
C LEU A 68 1.75 3.12 -6.90
N THR A 69 3.05 3.29 -7.08
CA THR A 69 4.05 2.26 -6.73
C THR A 69 4.14 2.06 -5.22
N GLY A 70 4.05 3.13 -4.42
CA GLY A 70 3.89 3.03 -2.98
C GLY A 70 2.61 2.30 -2.59
N GLY A 71 1.48 2.65 -3.21
CA GLY A 71 0.20 1.96 -3.02
C GLY A 71 0.28 0.45 -3.27
N LEU A 72 0.94 0.03 -4.35
CA LEU A 72 1.17 -1.38 -4.68
C LEU A 72 2.05 -2.09 -3.64
N ALA A 73 3.09 -1.41 -3.15
CA ALA A 73 3.98 -1.96 -2.11
C ALA A 73 3.24 -2.20 -0.79
N SER A 74 2.26 -1.34 -0.46
CA SER A 74 1.39 -1.48 0.71
C SER A 74 0.54 -2.76 0.67
N LEU A 75 0.01 -3.12 -0.50
CA LEU A 75 -0.82 -4.32 -0.67
C LEU A 75 -0.05 -5.62 -0.45
N ALA A 76 1.25 -5.63 -0.75
CA ALA A 76 2.07 -6.84 -0.67
C ALA A 76 2.59 -7.12 0.76
N ASP A 77 2.74 -6.11 1.60
CA ASP A 77 3.10 -6.27 3.02
C ASP A 77 2.46 -5.14 3.88
N PRO A 78 1.24 -5.38 4.42
CA PRO A 78 0.47 -4.36 5.15
C PRO A 78 1.09 -3.99 6.50
N ASP A 79 1.88 -4.88 7.12
CA ASP A 79 2.47 -4.62 8.43
C ASP A 79 3.57 -3.55 8.38
N ASN A 80 4.20 -3.36 7.21
CA ASN A 80 5.27 -2.37 7.00
C ASN A 80 4.93 -1.34 5.90
N GLN A 81 3.65 -1.12 5.62
CA GLN A 81 3.16 -0.32 4.50
C GLN A 81 3.85 1.04 4.29
N ILE A 82 4.03 1.83 5.35
CA ILE A 82 4.61 3.19 5.25
C ILE A 82 6.10 3.08 4.92
N ARG A 83 6.81 2.15 5.58
CA ARG A 83 8.24 1.91 5.33
C ARG A 83 8.45 1.43 3.89
N ASN A 84 7.64 0.48 3.42
CA ASN A 84 7.75 -0.06 2.07
C ASN A 84 7.44 1.02 1.02
N GLY A 85 6.43 1.85 1.26
CA GLY A 85 6.09 3.01 0.42
C GLY A 85 7.22 4.02 0.27
N ILE A 86 7.86 4.39 1.38
CA ILE A 86 9.00 5.33 1.37
C ILE A 86 10.16 4.74 0.57
N VAL A 87 10.52 3.47 0.82
CA VAL A 87 11.64 2.81 0.14
C VAL A 87 11.39 2.70 -1.35
N VAL A 88 10.19 2.28 -1.76
CA VAL A 88 9.82 2.17 -3.18
C VAL A 88 9.83 3.54 -3.85
N GLY A 89 9.28 4.57 -3.22
CA GLY A 89 9.31 5.94 -3.73
C GLY A 89 10.74 6.48 -3.89
N PHE A 90 11.60 6.27 -2.89
CA PHE A 90 13.00 6.70 -2.95
C PHE A 90 13.79 6.01 -4.06
N VAL A 91 13.68 4.68 -4.17
CA VAL A 91 14.43 3.89 -5.16
C VAL A 91 13.93 4.18 -6.58
N SER A 92 12.61 4.32 -6.77
CA SER A 92 12.06 4.71 -8.08
C SER A 92 12.45 6.14 -8.46
N GLY A 93 12.47 7.07 -7.51
CA GLY A 93 12.94 8.45 -7.72
C GLY A 93 14.41 8.51 -8.11
N LEU A 94 15.27 7.67 -7.53
CA LEU A 94 16.66 7.52 -7.96
C LEU A 94 16.77 7.01 -9.40
N GLY A 95 15.95 6.02 -9.77
CA GLY A 95 15.89 5.50 -11.14
C GLY A 95 15.47 6.58 -12.14
N TYR A 96 14.46 7.37 -11.79
CA TYR A 96 13.99 8.51 -12.58
C TYR A 96 15.09 9.56 -12.78
N VAL A 97 15.73 10.02 -11.70
CA VAL A 97 16.84 11.00 -11.76
C VAL A 97 18.00 10.46 -12.61
N THR A 98 18.34 9.17 -12.46
CA THR A 98 19.42 8.55 -13.24
C THR A 98 19.10 8.56 -14.73
N MET A 99 17.87 8.22 -15.12
CA MET A 99 17.45 8.24 -16.52
C MET A 99 17.44 9.65 -17.10
N ASP A 100 16.98 10.65 -16.35
CA ASP A 100 17.00 12.04 -16.78
C ASP A 100 18.44 12.57 -16.95
N ILE A 101 19.35 12.24 -16.03
CA ILE A 101 20.78 12.58 -16.16
C ILE A 101 21.39 11.92 -17.40
N LEU A 102 21.06 10.66 -17.70
CA LEU A 102 21.53 9.98 -18.90
C LEU A 102 21.01 10.61 -20.20
N ARG A 103 19.83 11.23 -20.19
CA ARG A 103 19.26 11.95 -21.34
C ARG A 103 19.87 13.34 -21.54
N LEU A 104 20.50 13.92 -20.52
CA LEU A 104 21.14 15.23 -20.55
C LEU A 104 22.53 15.13 -21.23
N THR A 105 22.56 15.23 -22.56
CA THR A 105 23.80 15.18 -23.37
C THR A 105 24.67 16.45 -23.28
N SER A 106 24.15 17.56 -22.75
CA SER A 106 24.81 18.88 -22.74
C SER A 106 25.13 19.43 -21.33
N GLY A 107 25.00 18.61 -20.29
CA GLY A 107 25.19 19.02 -18.90
C GLY A 107 23.90 19.49 -18.21
N VAL A 108 23.96 19.67 -16.88
CA VAL A 108 22.78 19.97 -16.04
C VAL A 108 22.63 21.49 -15.86
N PRO A 109 21.54 22.12 -16.36
CA PRO A 109 21.26 23.53 -16.10
C PRO A 109 21.07 23.77 -14.59
N GLN A 110 21.53 24.90 -14.07
CA GLN A 110 21.50 25.22 -12.64
C GLN A 110 20.08 25.19 -12.04
N ASN A 111 19.07 25.54 -12.84
CA ASN A 111 17.65 25.53 -12.47
C ASN A 111 17.07 24.10 -12.36
N VAL A 112 17.72 23.13 -12.99
CA VAL A 112 17.31 21.72 -13.02
C VAL A 112 17.98 20.93 -11.90
N SER A 113 19.17 21.34 -11.46
CA SER A 113 19.90 20.67 -10.38
C SER A 113 19.12 20.61 -9.06
N LEU A 114 18.47 21.72 -8.67
CA LEU A 114 17.67 21.74 -7.44
C LEU A 114 16.46 20.80 -7.55
N PHE A 115 15.82 20.78 -8.72
CA PHE A 115 14.69 19.88 -8.97
C PHE A 115 15.11 18.42 -8.84
N LEU A 116 16.19 17.99 -9.51
CA LEU A 116 16.72 16.63 -9.46
C LEU A 116 17.08 16.19 -8.02
N VAL A 117 17.68 17.09 -7.23
CA VAL A 117 18.02 16.81 -5.83
C VAL A 117 16.78 16.63 -4.98
N LEU A 118 15.75 17.46 -5.18
CA LEU A 118 14.49 17.38 -4.44
C LEU A 118 13.59 16.25 -4.93
N THR A 119 13.80 15.72 -6.14
CA THR A 119 12.97 14.65 -6.70
C THR A 119 12.96 13.41 -5.82
N VAL A 120 14.13 12.95 -5.38
CA VAL A 120 14.26 11.73 -4.58
C VAL A 120 13.50 11.82 -3.24
N PRO A 121 13.67 12.85 -2.40
CA PRO A 121 12.89 12.97 -1.17
C PRO A 121 11.39 13.21 -1.44
N ILE A 122 11.03 13.97 -2.47
CA ILE A 122 9.62 14.18 -2.85
C ILE A 122 8.96 12.84 -3.22
N TRP A 123 9.63 12.02 -4.01
CA TRP A 123 9.10 10.71 -4.41
C TRP A 123 8.98 9.74 -3.23
N GLY A 124 9.91 9.77 -2.28
CA GLY A 124 9.79 9.03 -1.02
C GLY A 124 8.53 9.42 -0.23
N LEU A 125 8.23 10.72 -0.11
CA LEU A 125 7.02 11.22 0.55
C LEU A 125 5.75 10.82 -0.20
N LEU A 126 5.74 10.96 -1.53
CA LEU A 126 4.60 10.59 -2.37
C LEU A 126 4.32 9.08 -2.32
N GLY A 127 5.36 8.25 -2.27
CA GLY A 127 5.23 6.80 -2.06
C GLY A 127 4.64 6.44 -0.70
N ALA A 128 5.03 7.17 0.35
CA ALA A 128 4.43 7.03 1.67
C ALA A 128 2.94 7.39 1.67
N MET A 129 2.57 8.50 1.00
CA MET A 129 1.19 8.95 0.87
C MET A 129 0.32 7.92 0.13
N GLY A 130 0.81 7.39 -1.01
CA GLY A 130 0.11 6.35 -1.75
C GLY A 130 -0.13 5.09 -0.93
N SER A 131 0.88 4.65 -0.18
CA SER A 131 0.79 3.50 0.72
C SER A 131 -0.24 3.70 1.82
N ALA A 132 -0.25 4.89 2.43
CA ALA A 132 -1.20 5.27 3.46
C ALA A 132 -2.63 5.31 2.91
N ALA A 133 -2.83 5.90 1.72
CA ALA A 133 -4.15 5.98 1.09
C ALA A 133 -4.74 4.59 0.82
N VAL A 134 -3.95 3.70 0.20
CA VAL A 134 -4.39 2.32 -0.09
C VAL A 134 -4.69 1.55 1.19
N TYR A 135 -3.85 1.69 2.23
CA TYR A 135 -4.14 1.05 3.52
C TYR A 135 -5.49 1.49 4.07
N ARG A 136 -5.82 2.79 4.02
CA ARG A 136 -7.12 3.30 4.49
C ARG A 136 -8.27 2.70 3.69
N ILE A 137 -8.15 2.60 2.37
CA ILE A 137 -9.20 2.02 1.52
C ILE A 137 -9.44 0.55 1.86
N VAL A 138 -8.37 -0.24 2.01
CA VAL A 138 -8.47 -1.68 2.26
C VAL A 138 -8.88 -2.01 3.69
N SER A 139 -8.42 -1.20 4.67
CA SER A 139 -8.77 -1.37 6.09
C SER A 139 -10.11 -0.77 6.48
N THR A 140 -10.75 0.00 5.59
CA THR A 140 -12.13 0.45 5.84
C THR A 140 -13.04 -0.75 5.64
N PRO A 141 -13.68 -1.29 6.70
CA PRO A 141 -14.72 -2.27 6.48
C PRO A 141 -15.81 -1.57 5.69
N ALA A 142 -16.05 -2.01 4.46
CA ALA A 142 -17.26 -1.67 3.76
C ALA A 142 -18.39 -2.18 4.65
N SER A 143 -19.03 -1.26 5.38
CA SER A 143 -20.32 -1.51 6.01
C SER A 143 -21.30 -1.67 4.87
N LEU A 144 -21.29 -2.85 4.23
CA LEU A 144 -22.44 -3.36 3.55
C LEU A 144 -23.48 -3.48 4.66
N THR A 145 -24.31 -2.45 4.81
CA THR A 145 -25.58 -2.58 5.48
C THR A 145 -26.31 -3.66 4.70
N VAL A 146 -26.18 -4.91 5.14
CA VAL A 146 -27.16 -5.93 4.81
C VAL A 146 -28.43 -5.35 5.40
N ASP A 147 -29.23 -4.69 4.56
CA ASP A 147 -30.54 -4.18 4.96
C ASP A 147 -31.27 -5.36 5.58
N GLU A 148 -31.36 -5.34 6.90
CA GLU A 148 -31.87 -6.46 7.67
C GLU A 148 -33.35 -6.60 7.35
N VAL A 149 -33.68 -7.50 6.42
CA VAL A 149 -35.05 -7.68 5.95
C VAL A 149 -35.88 -8.22 7.12
N ARG A 150 -36.79 -7.40 7.64
CA ARG A 150 -37.70 -7.80 8.71
C ARG A 150 -38.84 -8.65 8.16
N VAL A 151 -38.90 -9.90 8.60
CA VAL A 151 -39.98 -10.82 8.21
C VAL A 151 -41.14 -10.68 9.19
N CYS A 152 -42.32 -10.36 8.69
CA CYS A 152 -43.52 -10.23 9.52
C CYS A 152 -43.87 -11.56 10.19
N ALA A 153 -44.03 -11.56 11.52
CA ALA A 153 -44.41 -12.75 12.27
C ALA A 153 -45.79 -13.30 11.87
N SER A 154 -46.76 -12.41 11.56
CA SER A 154 -48.15 -12.77 11.24
C SER A 154 -48.34 -13.33 9.84
N CYS A 155 -47.79 -12.68 8.80
CA CYS A 155 -48.06 -13.06 7.41
C CYS A 155 -46.81 -13.39 6.58
N LYS A 156 -45.64 -13.50 7.22
CA LYS A 156 -44.36 -13.86 6.60
C LYS A 156 -43.90 -12.96 5.45
N THR A 157 -44.51 -11.79 5.30
CA THR A 157 -44.09 -10.81 4.29
C THR A 157 -42.74 -10.20 4.66
N HIS A 158 -41.86 -10.07 3.68
CA HIS A 158 -40.58 -9.37 3.80
C HIS A 158 -40.79 -7.85 3.75
N ASN A 159 -40.37 -7.16 4.79
CA ASN A 159 -40.46 -5.71 4.94
C ASN A 159 -39.06 -5.11 5.02
N PRO A 160 -38.90 -3.85 4.60
CA PRO A 160 -37.62 -3.16 4.74
C PRO A 160 -37.29 -2.94 6.24
N PRO A 161 -36.00 -2.76 6.59
CA PRO A 161 -35.53 -2.69 7.97
C PRO A 161 -36.13 -1.54 8.80
N ASP A 162 -36.57 -0.47 8.14
CA ASP A 162 -37.15 0.74 8.71
C ASP A 162 -38.69 0.69 8.86
N ALA A 163 -39.34 -0.38 8.38
CA ALA A 163 -40.79 -0.52 8.47
C ALA A 163 -41.24 -0.78 9.92
N SER A 164 -42.01 0.14 10.48
CA SER A 164 -42.69 -0.04 11.78
C SER A 164 -43.93 -0.94 11.67
N PHE A 165 -44.50 -1.09 10.48
CA PHE A 165 -45.70 -1.88 10.21
C PHE A 165 -45.53 -2.72 8.95
N CYS A 166 -46.11 -3.92 8.94
CA CYS A 166 -46.06 -4.81 7.80
C CYS A 166 -46.86 -4.26 6.62
N LYS A 167 -46.23 -4.15 5.44
CA LYS A 167 -46.86 -3.64 4.21
C LYS A 167 -48.07 -4.44 3.71
N ASN A 168 -48.15 -5.71 4.08
CA ASN A 168 -49.21 -6.62 3.64
C ASN A 168 -50.38 -6.73 4.63
N CYS A 169 -50.10 -6.91 5.93
CA CYS A 169 -51.16 -7.16 6.93
C CYS A 169 -51.32 -6.06 7.99
N GLY A 170 -50.53 -4.98 7.94
CA GLY A 170 -50.60 -3.88 8.90
C GLY A 170 -50.13 -4.22 10.33
N THR A 171 -49.72 -5.46 10.60
CA THR A 171 -49.21 -5.85 11.92
C THR A 171 -47.92 -5.10 12.23
N LYS A 172 -47.79 -4.57 13.45
CA LYS A 172 -46.56 -3.91 13.92
C LYS A 172 -45.38 -4.88 13.86
N LEU A 173 -44.29 -4.45 13.22
CA LEU A 173 -43.04 -5.20 13.17
C LEU A 173 -42.26 -4.86 14.45
N ALA A 174 -41.96 -5.88 15.26
CA ALA A 174 -41.12 -5.72 16.45
C ALA A 174 -39.66 -5.47 16.05
#